data_AF-A0A7V9EEB4-F1
#
_entry.id   AF-A0A7V9EEB4-F1
#
_cell.length_a   1.000
_cell.length_b   1.000
_cell.length_c   1.000
_cell.angle_alpha   90.00
_cell.angle_beta   90.00
_cell.angle_gamma   90.00
#
_symmetry.space_group_name_H-M   'P 1'
#
loop_
_entity.id
_entity.type
_entity.pdbx_description
1 polymer ?
#
loop_
_entity_poly.entity_id
_entity_poly.type
_entity_poly.pdbx_seq_one_letter_code
_entity_poly.pdbx_strand_id
1 'polypeptide(L)'
;MVLPRCRFGAPSPRTPAPCQASRHGDVSERSRESGTNAVSSASFPSRRFGDIAPWIPQVVLVVLFLLSGVTALTGAGDAVQTFDEVGVGQWFRYLTGTLEIAGAVGLLIPRLAGVAALGLGGVMLGALATELFVLEDGDPITPLIPLVLAATVAWLRRDRTLALLDLLRTRKVERGTA
;
A
#
# COMPACT_ATOMS: atom_id res chain seq x y z
N MET A 1 11.39 -3.21 57.03
CA MET A 1 11.36 -2.34 58.23
C MET A 1 12.61 -1.44 58.15
N VAL A 2 12.57 -0.42 57.30
CA VAL A 2 12.44 1.01 57.67
C VAL A 2 13.51 1.48 58.66
N LEU A 3 14.58 2.05 58.07
CA LEU A 3 15.39 3.26 58.43
C LEU A 3 15.19 3.84 59.83
N PRO A 4 16.24 4.42 60.47
CA PRO A 4 16.60 5.83 60.19
C PRO A 4 18.07 6.18 60.58
N ARG A 5 18.66 7.37 60.48
CA ARG A 5 18.25 8.78 60.44
C ARG A 5 19.32 9.60 59.71
N CYS A 6 18.84 10.68 59.10
CA CYS A 6 19.57 11.81 58.56
C CYS A 6 20.59 12.42 59.53
N ARG A 7 21.73 12.88 59.00
CA ARG A 7 22.49 13.99 59.58
C ARG A 7 23.30 14.69 58.48
N PHE A 8 22.85 15.86 58.06
CA PHE A 8 23.75 16.85 57.44
C PHE A 8 23.30 18.24 57.87
N GLY A 9 23.87 18.67 58.99
CA GLY A 9 23.99 20.07 59.36
C GLY A 9 25.25 20.65 58.72
N ALA A 10 25.11 21.85 58.19
CA ALA A 10 26.11 22.70 57.55
C ALA A 10 27.21 23.17 58.54
N PRO A 11 27.96 24.27 58.26
CA PRO A 11 28.99 24.49 57.24
C PRO A 11 30.32 24.89 57.91
N SER A 12 31.48 24.81 57.22
CA SER A 12 32.62 25.72 57.51
C SER A 12 33.76 25.60 56.49
N PRO A 13 34.40 26.73 56.13
CA PRO A 13 35.43 26.85 55.11
C PRO A 13 36.85 26.64 55.67
N ARG A 14 37.81 26.30 54.79
CA ARG A 14 39.18 26.85 54.70
C ARG A 14 40.11 25.98 53.84
N THR A 15 40.67 26.61 52.80
CA THR A 15 41.92 26.33 52.04
C THR A 15 43.12 26.03 52.97
N PRO A 16 44.31 25.51 52.56
CA PRO A 16 44.89 25.43 51.20
C PRO A 16 45.65 24.11 50.84
N ALA A 17 46.21 24.07 49.62
CA ALA A 17 47.01 22.99 49.01
C ALA A 17 48.30 22.62 49.79
N PRO A 18 48.94 21.48 49.44
CA PRO A 18 50.25 21.62 48.79
C PRO A 18 50.55 20.63 47.64
N CYS A 19 51.55 21.05 46.86
CA CYS A 19 52.23 20.38 45.76
C CYS A 19 52.50 18.88 45.94
N GLN A 20 52.13 18.09 44.93
CA GLN A 20 52.95 16.96 44.45
C GLN A 20 53.01 17.07 42.92
N ALA A 21 54.13 17.50 42.37
CA ALA A 21 55.31 16.67 42.06
C ALA A 21 54.98 15.67 40.94
N SER A 22 55.51 16.01 39.78
CA SER A 22 55.35 15.43 38.45
C SER A 22 55.79 13.97 38.36
N ARG A 23 55.18 13.22 37.42
CA ARG A 23 55.87 12.78 36.19
C ARG A 23 55.03 11.91 35.24
N HIS A 24 55.19 12.27 33.96
CA HIS A 24 55.20 11.44 32.74
C HIS A 24 53.89 10.92 32.12
N GLY A 25 53.72 11.28 30.84
CA GLY A 25 52.74 10.71 29.91
C GLY A 25 51.90 11.78 29.22
N ASP A 26 52.48 12.68 28.42
CA ASP A 26 52.64 12.55 26.96
C ASP A 26 51.43 13.11 26.17
N VAL A 27 51.79 13.87 25.13
CA VAL A 27 51.01 14.41 24.01
C VAL A 27 49.86 15.40 24.29
N SER A 28 50.25 16.67 24.09
CA SER A 28 49.46 17.79 23.59
C SER A 28 48.52 17.43 22.43
N GLU A 29 47.21 17.66 22.58
CA GLU A 29 46.44 18.27 21.49
C GLU A 29 45.34 19.20 22.01
N ARG A 30 45.77 20.46 22.16
CA ARG A 30 44.97 21.65 21.98
C ARG A 30 44.05 21.52 20.76
N SER A 31 42.74 21.52 20.96
CA SER A 31 41.83 22.38 20.18
C SER A 31 40.39 22.33 20.68
N ARG A 32 39.96 23.50 21.19
CA ARG A 32 38.73 24.20 20.77
C ARG A 32 37.42 23.52 21.11
N GLU A 33 36.78 24.12 22.13
CA GLU A 33 35.37 24.48 22.07
C GLU A 33 34.93 24.79 20.64
N SER A 34 34.00 24.00 20.13
CA SER A 34 33.21 24.36 18.97
C SER A 34 31.86 23.67 19.12
N GLY A 35 30.93 24.36 19.78
CA GLY A 35 29.52 24.03 19.68
C GLY A 35 29.11 24.16 18.22
N THR A 36 28.68 23.07 17.60
CA THR A 36 28.08 23.11 16.26
C THR A 36 27.17 21.91 16.08
N ASN A 37 25.87 22.19 16.17
CA ASN A 37 24.77 21.56 15.45
C ASN A 37 24.52 20.07 15.72
N ALA A 38 23.62 19.80 16.67
CA ALA A 38 22.69 18.69 16.52
C ALA A 38 21.97 18.89 15.18
N VAL A 39 22.47 18.24 14.13
CA VAL A 39 21.78 18.14 12.85
C VAL A 39 20.55 17.29 13.13
N SER A 40 19.47 17.98 13.49
CA SER A 40 18.13 17.45 13.51
C SER A 40 17.94 16.80 12.16
N SER A 41 18.01 15.47 12.15
CA SER A 41 17.88 14.66 10.95
C SER A 41 16.45 14.86 10.50
N ALA A 42 16.25 15.88 9.66
CA ALA A 42 15.03 16.03 8.91
C ALA A 42 14.97 14.76 8.07
N SER A 43 14.19 13.79 8.56
CA SER A 43 13.65 12.71 7.77
C SER A 43 12.95 13.40 6.62
N PHE A 44 13.65 13.54 5.49
CA PHE A 44 12.99 13.85 4.24
C PHE A 44 11.92 12.78 4.11
N PRO A 45 10.63 13.13 3.95
CA PRO A 45 9.62 12.13 3.64
C PRO A 45 10.13 11.48 2.37
N SER A 46 10.64 10.25 2.50
CA SER A 46 11.13 9.47 1.38
C SER A 46 10.00 9.52 0.38
N ARG A 47 10.28 10.11 -0.80
CA ARG A 47 9.34 10.08 -1.91
C ARG A 47 8.81 8.66 -1.96
N ARG A 48 7.48 8.52 -1.94
CA ARG A 48 6.73 7.27 -1.82
C ARG A 48 6.96 6.34 -3.02
N PHE A 49 8.20 5.90 -3.22
CA PHE A 49 8.64 5.06 -4.33
C PHE A 49 8.06 3.65 -4.26
N GLY A 50 7.36 3.30 -3.17
CA GLY A 50 6.52 2.11 -3.14
C GLY A 50 5.27 2.19 -4.04
N ASP A 51 4.91 3.35 -4.59
CA ASP A 51 3.71 3.54 -5.43
C ASP A 51 3.82 3.05 -6.88
N ILE A 52 5.01 2.64 -7.33
CA ILE A 52 5.26 2.28 -8.74
C ILE A 52 5.19 0.76 -8.97
N ALA A 53 5.42 -0.07 -7.94
CA ALA A 53 5.41 -1.52 -8.07
C ALA A 53 4.12 -2.12 -8.70
N PRO A 54 2.90 -1.61 -8.43
CA PRO A 54 1.70 -2.17 -9.05
C PRO A 54 1.37 -1.57 -10.43
N TRP A 55 2.14 -0.63 -10.97
CA TRP A 55 1.73 0.08 -12.20
C TRP A 55 1.67 -0.83 -13.43
N ILE A 56 2.65 -1.73 -13.59
CA ILE A 56 2.70 -2.62 -14.75
C ILE A 56 1.48 -3.55 -14.80
N PRO A 57 1.19 -4.39 -13.79
CA PRO A 57 0.03 -5.27 -13.84
C PRO A 57 -1.29 -4.50 -13.87
N GLN A 58 -1.34 -3.31 -13.26
CA GLN A 58 -2.53 -2.46 -13.30
C GLN A 58 -2.80 -1.93 -14.71
N VAL A 59 -1.78 -1.41 -15.41
CA VAL A 59 -1.94 -0.91 -16.79
C VAL A 59 -2.31 -2.07 -17.72
N VAL A 60 -1.68 -3.23 -17.56
CA VAL A 60 -2.01 -4.43 -18.32
C VAL A 60 -3.48 -4.82 -18.12
N LEU A 61 -3.97 -4.89 -16.88
CA LEU A 61 -5.38 -5.18 -16.61
C LEU A 61 -6.32 -4.14 -17.21
N VAL A 62 -6.02 -2.85 -17.04
CA VAL A 62 -6.85 -1.78 -17.61
C VAL A 62 -6.99 -1.93 -19.11
N VAL A 63 -5.88 -2.20 -19.82
CA VAL A 63 -5.89 -2.40 -21.26
C VAL A 63 -6.69 -3.66 -21.62
N LEU A 64 -6.39 -4.81 -20.99
CA LEU A 64 -7.09 -6.07 -21.28
C LEU A 64 -8.61 -5.96 -21.07
N PHE A 65 -9.05 -5.39 -19.95
CA PHE A 65 -10.48 -5.24 -19.65
C PHE A 65 -11.16 -4.16 -20.49
N LEU A 66 -10.46 -3.11 -20.90
CA LEU A 66 -11.02 -2.14 -21.86
C LEU A 66 -11.21 -2.77 -23.24
N LEU A 67 -10.22 -3.53 -23.73
CA LEU A 67 -10.36 -4.22 -25.01
C LEU A 67 -11.49 -5.26 -24.92
N SER A 68 -11.48 -6.12 -23.89
CA SER A 68 -12.52 -7.12 -23.64
C SER A 68 -13.91 -6.50 -23.54
N GLY A 69 -14.06 -5.43 -22.75
CA GLY A 69 -15.34 -4.77 -22.57
C GLY A 69 -15.84 -4.12 -23.85
N VAL A 70 -14.95 -3.52 -24.66
CA VAL A 70 -15.31 -2.97 -25.96
C VAL A 70 -15.70 -4.07 -26.94
N THR A 71 -14.95 -5.17 -27.03
CA THR A 71 -15.33 -6.32 -27.88
C THR A 71 -16.65 -6.92 -27.44
N ALA A 72 -16.85 -7.06 -26.12
CA ALA A 72 -18.09 -7.51 -25.53
C ALA A 72 -19.24 -6.57 -25.86
N LEU A 73 -19.09 -5.25 -25.86
CA LEU A 73 -20.20 -4.33 -26.20
C LEU A 73 -20.47 -4.22 -27.71
N THR A 74 -19.41 -4.19 -28.51
CA THR A 74 -19.50 -4.08 -29.98
C THR A 74 -19.89 -5.39 -30.66
N GLY A 75 -19.74 -6.52 -29.97
CA GLY A 75 -19.95 -7.85 -30.56
C GLY A 75 -18.88 -8.19 -31.58
N ALA A 76 -17.68 -7.64 -31.45
CA ALA A 76 -16.57 -7.93 -32.35
C ALA A 76 -15.97 -9.32 -32.07
N GLY A 77 -15.48 -9.98 -33.12
CA GLY A 77 -14.99 -11.36 -33.04
C GLY A 77 -16.12 -12.34 -32.69
N ASP A 78 -15.79 -13.36 -31.91
CA ASP A 78 -16.74 -14.44 -31.58
C ASP A 78 -17.58 -14.12 -30.34
N ALA A 79 -17.49 -12.90 -29.80
CA ALA A 79 -18.16 -12.51 -28.56
C ALA A 79 -19.68 -12.76 -28.59
N VAL A 80 -20.37 -12.45 -29.71
CA VAL A 80 -21.82 -12.70 -29.82
C VAL A 80 -22.12 -14.19 -29.73
N GLN A 81 -21.34 -15.02 -30.42
CA GLN A 81 -21.50 -16.47 -30.48
C GLN A 81 -21.21 -17.11 -29.12
N THR A 82 -20.09 -16.76 -28.48
CA THR A 82 -19.76 -17.24 -27.13
C THR A 82 -20.87 -16.92 -26.13
N PHE A 83 -21.41 -15.70 -26.13
CA PHE A 83 -22.51 -15.33 -25.22
C PHE A 83 -23.86 -15.96 -25.59
N ASP A 84 -24.08 -16.34 -26.84
CA ASP A 84 -25.25 -17.11 -27.28
C ASP A 84 -25.15 -18.57 -26.82
N GLU A 85 -23.96 -19.17 -26.83
CA GLU A 85 -23.70 -20.52 -26.30
C GLU A 85 -23.98 -20.60 -24.79
N VAL A 86 -23.71 -19.52 -24.05
CA VAL A 86 -24.11 -19.42 -22.63
C VAL A 86 -25.63 -19.51 -22.43
N GLY A 87 -26.42 -19.16 -23.46
CA GLY A 87 -27.88 -19.36 -23.46
C GLY A 87 -28.69 -18.38 -22.60
N VAL A 88 -28.04 -17.42 -21.92
CA VAL A 88 -28.68 -16.39 -21.07
C VAL A 88 -29.18 -15.20 -21.90
N GLY A 89 -28.65 -15.06 -23.13
CA GLY A 89 -29.03 -14.05 -24.11
C GLY A 89 -28.14 -12.80 -24.11
N GLN A 90 -28.28 -12.00 -25.17
CA GLN A 90 -27.37 -10.88 -25.48
C GLN A 90 -27.37 -9.73 -24.45
N TRP A 91 -28.40 -9.60 -23.61
CA TRP A 91 -28.40 -8.59 -22.54
C TRP A 91 -27.28 -8.83 -21.52
N PHE A 92 -26.93 -10.10 -21.27
CA PHE A 92 -25.85 -10.48 -20.36
C PHE A 92 -24.49 -10.02 -20.90
N ARG A 93 -24.27 -10.13 -22.22
CA ARG A 93 -23.09 -9.58 -22.90
C ARG A 93 -22.94 -8.08 -22.63
N TYR A 94 -24.01 -7.31 -22.78
CA TYR A 94 -23.98 -5.86 -22.53
C TYR A 94 -23.70 -5.51 -21.06
N LEU A 95 -24.27 -6.28 -20.12
CA LEU A 95 -24.01 -6.11 -18.69
C LEU A 95 -22.54 -6.37 -18.38
N THR A 96 -22.00 -7.50 -18.83
CA THR A 96 -20.61 -7.90 -18.59
C THR A 96 -19.64 -6.89 -19.21
N GLY A 97 -19.82 -6.51 -20.48
CA GLY A 97 -18.97 -5.52 -21.13
C GLY A 97 -18.99 -4.15 -20.42
N THR A 98 -20.15 -3.74 -19.89
CA THR A 98 -20.24 -2.49 -19.10
C THR A 98 -19.50 -2.61 -17.77
N LEU A 99 -19.61 -3.76 -17.08
CA LEU A 99 -18.90 -4.01 -15.82
C LEU A 99 -17.38 -4.07 -16.02
N GLU A 100 -16.90 -4.65 -17.11
CA GLU A 100 -15.48 -4.69 -17.44
C GLU A 100 -14.91 -3.29 -17.67
N ILE A 101 -15.60 -2.45 -18.44
CA ILE A 101 -15.18 -1.06 -18.67
C ILE A 101 -15.24 -0.26 -17.35
N ALA A 102 -16.32 -0.39 -16.58
CA ALA A 102 -16.45 0.30 -15.30
C ALA A 102 -15.36 -0.13 -14.30
N GLY A 103 -15.04 -1.43 -14.26
CA GLY A 103 -13.96 -1.98 -13.45
C GLY A 103 -12.58 -1.50 -13.90
N ALA A 104 -12.32 -1.48 -15.20
CA ALA A 104 -11.08 -0.95 -15.77
C ALA A 104 -10.89 0.53 -15.40
N VAL A 105 -11.91 1.37 -15.60
CA VAL A 105 -11.91 2.78 -15.22
C VAL A 105 -11.72 2.95 -13.69
N GLY A 106 -12.40 2.12 -12.89
CA GLY A 106 -12.24 2.09 -11.44
C GLY A 106 -10.82 1.76 -10.99
N LEU A 107 -10.08 0.95 -11.75
CA LEU A 107 -8.68 0.59 -11.46
C LEU A 107 -7.73 1.79 -11.56
N LEU A 108 -8.02 2.75 -12.45
CA LEU A 108 -7.24 4.00 -12.57
C LEU A 108 -7.36 4.88 -11.32
N ILE A 109 -8.47 4.78 -10.57
CA ILE A 109 -8.73 5.61 -9.40
C ILE A 109 -8.16 4.90 -8.16
N PRO A 110 -7.10 5.44 -7.52
CA PRO A 110 -6.40 4.72 -6.47
C PRO A 110 -7.21 4.46 -5.20
N ARG A 111 -8.29 5.23 -4.99
CA ARG A 111 -9.24 5.01 -3.90
C ARG A 111 -10.25 3.89 -4.20
N LEU A 112 -10.59 3.66 -5.47
CA LEU A 112 -11.58 2.66 -5.89
C LEU A 112 -10.94 1.35 -6.34
N ALA A 113 -9.64 1.36 -6.59
CA ALA A 113 -8.88 0.22 -7.08
C ALA A 113 -9.13 -1.12 -6.38
N GLY A 114 -9.25 -1.11 -5.05
CA GLY A 114 -9.54 -2.34 -4.29
C GLY A 114 -10.92 -2.90 -4.63
N VAL A 115 -11.94 -2.04 -4.68
CA VAL A 115 -13.32 -2.41 -5.02
C VAL A 115 -13.42 -2.80 -6.49
N ALA A 116 -12.76 -2.05 -7.37
CA ALA A 116 -12.71 -2.33 -8.80
C ALA A 116 -12.05 -3.68 -9.10
N ALA A 117 -10.93 -4.00 -8.43
CA ALA A 117 -10.26 -5.29 -8.59
C ALA A 117 -11.11 -6.46 -8.08
N LEU A 118 -11.88 -6.27 -6.99
CA LEU A 118 -12.85 -7.27 -6.52
C LEU A 118 -14.01 -7.46 -7.50
N GLY A 119 -14.54 -6.37 -8.06
CA GLY A 119 -15.58 -6.41 -9.09
C GLY A 119 -15.12 -7.15 -10.34
N LEU A 120 -13.94 -6.80 -10.87
CA LEU A 120 -13.31 -7.50 -11.99
C LEU A 120 -13.03 -8.97 -11.66
N GLY A 121 -12.57 -9.26 -10.43
CA GLY A 121 -12.41 -10.64 -9.96
C GLY A 121 -13.72 -11.42 -9.96
N GLY A 122 -14.82 -10.80 -9.55
CA GLY A 122 -16.16 -11.40 -9.61
C GLY A 122 -16.61 -11.69 -11.05
N VAL A 123 -16.38 -10.76 -11.98
CA VAL A 123 -16.68 -10.97 -13.41
C VAL A 123 -15.86 -12.13 -13.97
N MET A 124 -14.57 -12.19 -13.69
CA MET A 124 -13.70 -13.28 -14.14
C MET A 124 -14.04 -14.63 -13.50
N LEU A 125 -14.51 -14.66 -12.25
CA LEU A 125 -15.03 -15.88 -11.63
C LEU A 125 -16.28 -16.39 -12.34
N GLY A 126 -17.19 -15.48 -12.71
CA GLY A 126 -18.37 -15.82 -13.50
C GLY A 126 -17.99 -16.36 -14.88
N ALA A 127 -17.04 -15.71 -15.56
CA ALA A 127 -16.51 -16.16 -16.85
C ALA A 127 -15.87 -17.56 -16.72
N LEU A 128 -14.99 -17.75 -15.74
CA LEU A 128 -14.35 -19.04 -15.47
C LEU A 128 -15.36 -20.15 -15.17
N ALA A 129 -16.40 -19.87 -14.39
CA ALA A 129 -17.46 -20.84 -14.13
C ALA A 129 -18.24 -21.17 -15.41
N THR A 130 -18.45 -20.20 -16.29
CA THR A 130 -19.14 -20.41 -17.57
C THR A 130 -18.32 -21.29 -18.50
N GLU A 131 -17.02 -21.02 -18.63
CA GLU A 131 -16.07 -21.86 -19.39
C GLU A 131 -15.98 -23.30 -18.86
N LEU A 132 -16.09 -23.50 -17.54
CA LEU A 132 -15.96 -24.83 -16.93
C LEU A 132 -17.24 -25.66 -16.93
N PHE A 133 -18.41 -25.02 -16.85
CA PHE A 133 -19.68 -25.70 -16.62
C PHE A 133 -20.70 -25.55 -17.75
N VAL A 134 -20.55 -24.53 -18.61
CA VAL A 134 -21.55 -24.20 -19.63
C VAL A 134 -21.02 -24.48 -21.03
N LEU A 135 -19.75 -24.15 -21.32
CA LEU A 135 -19.15 -24.42 -22.61
C LEU A 135 -18.57 -25.84 -22.66
N GLU A 136 -18.90 -26.60 -23.71
CA GLU A 136 -18.43 -27.98 -23.90
C GLU A 136 -16.92 -28.04 -24.27
N ASP A 137 -16.43 -27.04 -25.00
CA ASP A 137 -15.02 -26.87 -25.41
C ASP A 137 -14.40 -25.58 -24.83
N GLY A 138 -14.80 -25.21 -23.60
CA GLY A 138 -14.35 -23.97 -22.97
C GLY A 138 -12.85 -23.91 -22.69
N ASP A 139 -12.27 -22.72 -22.75
CA ASP A 139 -10.89 -22.44 -22.35
C ASP A 139 -10.86 -21.70 -21.01
N PRO A 140 -10.75 -22.41 -19.86
CA PRO A 140 -10.69 -21.78 -18.56
C PRO A 140 -9.41 -20.98 -18.34
N ILE A 141 -8.37 -21.15 -19.18
CA ILE A 141 -7.09 -20.43 -19.03
C ILE A 141 -7.28 -18.95 -19.34
N THR A 142 -8.10 -18.65 -20.35
CA THR A 142 -8.38 -17.27 -20.81
C THR A 142 -8.90 -16.36 -19.68
N PRO A 143 -9.93 -16.71 -18.89
CA PRO A 143 -10.36 -15.90 -17.74
C PRO A 143 -9.47 -16.08 -16.49
N LEU A 144 -8.71 -17.18 -16.38
CA LEU A 144 -7.85 -17.45 -15.21
C LEU A 144 -6.67 -16.47 -15.11
N ILE A 145 -6.02 -16.13 -16.23
CA ILE A 145 -4.89 -15.20 -16.26
C ILE A 145 -5.27 -13.81 -15.71
N PRO A 146 -6.29 -13.10 -16.24
CA PRO A 146 -6.71 -11.81 -15.71
C PRO A 146 -7.28 -11.93 -14.29
N LEU A 147 -7.88 -13.06 -13.91
CA LEU A 147 -8.31 -13.31 -12.52
C LEU A 147 -7.12 -13.29 -11.54
N VAL A 148 -6.04 -14.00 -11.84
CA VAL A 148 -4.84 -14.03 -10.99
C VAL A 148 -4.17 -12.66 -10.93
N LEU A 149 -4.10 -11.95 -12.06
CA LEU A 149 -3.58 -10.59 -12.08
C LEU A 149 -4.44 -9.63 -11.25
N ALA A 150 -5.76 -9.69 -11.39
CA ALA A 150 -6.69 -8.87 -10.61
C ALA A 150 -6.58 -9.17 -9.11
N ALA A 151 -6.48 -10.45 -8.73
CA ALA A 151 -6.23 -10.87 -7.35
C ALA A 151 -4.89 -10.34 -6.83
N THR A 152 -3.83 -10.41 -7.63
CA THR A 152 -2.50 -9.91 -7.28
C THR A 152 -2.52 -8.39 -7.04
N VAL A 153 -3.17 -7.63 -7.93
CA VAL A 153 -3.32 -6.17 -7.78
C VAL A 153 -4.20 -5.83 -6.56
N ALA A 154 -5.28 -6.56 -6.32
CA ALA A 154 -6.11 -6.39 -5.13
C ALA A 154 -5.30 -6.62 -3.85
N TRP A 155 -4.45 -7.67 -3.83
CA TRP A 155 -3.57 -8.00 -2.73
C TRP A 155 -2.48 -6.95 -2.49
N LEU A 156 -1.84 -6.44 -3.53
CA LEU A 156 -0.77 -5.43 -3.41
C LEU A 156 -1.29 -4.05 -2.96
N ARG A 157 -2.54 -3.70 -3.30
CA ARG A 157 -3.10 -2.38 -3.02
C ARG A 157 -3.87 -2.30 -1.70
N ARG A 158 -4.32 -3.44 -1.15
CA ARG A 158 -5.10 -3.47 0.11
C ARG A 158 -4.36 -2.81 1.29
N ASP A 159 -3.05 -3.00 1.38
CA ASP A 159 -2.26 -2.53 2.52
C ASP A 159 -2.15 -0.98 2.54
N ARG A 160 -2.11 -0.35 1.35
CA ARG A 160 -2.12 1.12 1.23
C ARG A 160 -3.48 1.73 1.51
N THR A 161 -4.55 1.10 1.04
CA THR A 161 -5.90 1.60 1.30
C THR A 161 -6.25 1.52 2.79
N LEU A 162 -5.86 0.43 3.45
CA LEU A 162 -6.05 0.26 4.90
C LEU A 162 -5.21 1.25 5.71
N ALA A 163 -3.93 1.45 5.35
CA ALA A 163 -3.08 2.43 6.02
C ALA A 163 -3.64 3.86 5.91
N LEU A 164 -4.19 4.24 4.77
CA LEU A 164 -4.75 5.57 4.55
C LEU A 164 -6.10 5.76 5.28
N LEU A 165 -6.91 4.71 5.38
CA LEU A 165 -8.15 4.71 6.16
C LEU A 165 -7.86 4.84 7.67
N ASP A 166 -6.82 4.18 8.16
CA ASP A 166 -6.45 4.24 9.58
C ASP A 166 -5.93 5.64 9.96
N LEU A 167 -5.13 6.27 9.09
CA LEU A 167 -4.68 7.66 9.27
C LEU A 167 -5.83 8.69 9.24
N LEU A 168 -6.87 8.45 8.43
CA LEU A 168 -8.06 9.30 8.42
C LEU A 168 -8.92 9.10 9.67
N ARG A 169 -8.97 7.87 10.19
CA ARG A 169 -9.68 7.54 11.43
C ARG A 169 -9.06 8.24 12.63
N THR A 170 -7.74 8.16 12.79
CA THR A 170 -7.04 8.80 13.92
C THR A 170 -7.16 10.33 13.90
N ARG A 171 -7.03 10.96 12.72
CA ARG A 171 -7.23 12.41 12.53
C ARG A 171 -8.63 12.89 12.86
N LYS A 172 -9.66 12.07 12.59
CA LYS A 172 -11.05 12.42 12.92
C LYS A 172 -11.31 12.35 14.42
N VAL A 173 -10.66 11.41 15.12
CA VAL A 173 -10.72 11.31 16.59
C VAL A 173 -10.12 12.56 17.24
N GLU A 174 -8.92 12.98 16.84
CA GLU A 174 -8.27 14.18 17.42
C GLU A 174 -9.07 15.47 17.23
N ARG A 175 -9.77 15.61 16.10
CA ARG A 175 -10.65 16.77 15.83
C ARG A 175 -12.01 16.71 16.54
N GLY A 176 -12.44 15.56 17.02
CA GLY A 176 -13.69 15.40 17.77
C GLY A 176 -13.55 15.68 19.27
N THR A 177 -12.32 15.77 19.77
CA THR A 177 -11.98 15.99 21.19
C THR A 177 -11.49 17.40 21.51
N ALA A 178 -11.49 18.32 20.54
CA ALA A 178 -11.15 19.74 20.70
C ALA A 178 -12.40 20.60 20.47
#